data_AF-B9D2W9-F1
#
_entry.id   AF-B9D2W9-F1
#
_cell.length_a   1.000
_cell.length_b   1.000
_cell.length_c   1.000
_cell.angle_alpha   90.00
_cell.angle_beta   90.00
_cell.angle_gamma   90.00
#
_symmetry.space_group_name_H-M   'P 1'
#
loop_
_entity.id
_entity.type
_entity.pdbx_description
1 polymer ?
#
loop_
_entity_poly.entity_id
_entity_poly.type
_entity_poly.pdbx_seq_one_letter_code
_entity_poly.pdbx_strand_id
1 'polypeptide(L)'
;MRQHPISGDINRLKNELSELEKMGIKLEAAIMNAAQFSALASSIKGVEQKVSEYFSAVCDGKEYYANISAYLSQVLQTISIKSEKKGISLRANLKLQVAAKNIKDITELLQAQSAIMQKYKRRSLFNKDASRLRAVKTQLAELLKAQARLDKILKTQASVISNVILGEFKIMYKFFLYAVFIAKKRDDQLLLAEIISVCDKIAAMIEPVFGGQSLKTDELIYYYLVYELRGFKANFID
;
A
#
# COMPACT_ATOMS: atom_id res chain seq x y z
N MET A 1 -36.38 10.33 -9.78
CA MET A 1 -35.29 9.44 -9.31
C MET A 1 -35.54 9.08 -7.85
N ARG A 2 -35.86 7.81 -7.55
CA ARG A 2 -35.92 7.33 -6.16
C ARG A 2 -34.48 7.29 -5.65
N GLN A 3 -34.18 8.05 -4.59
CA GLN A 3 -32.87 8.00 -3.94
C GLN A 3 -32.71 6.61 -3.31
N HIS A 4 -31.71 5.85 -3.77
CA HIS A 4 -31.25 4.69 -3.01
C HIS A 4 -30.87 5.19 -1.61
N PRO A 5 -31.38 4.61 -0.51
CA PRO A 5 -31.08 5.12 0.82
C PRO A 5 -29.64 4.75 1.18
N ILE A 6 -28.71 5.67 0.91
CA ILE A 6 -27.27 5.59 1.26
C ILE A 6 -27.06 5.19 2.72
N SER A 7 -28.02 5.47 3.61
CA SER A 7 -28.01 5.04 5.01
C SER A 7 -27.94 3.52 5.20
N GLY A 8 -28.58 2.74 4.32
CA GLY A 8 -28.50 1.27 4.37
C GLY A 8 -27.09 0.77 4.08
N ASP A 9 -26.46 1.34 3.05
CA ASP A 9 -25.09 0.99 2.64
C ASP A 9 -24.06 1.42 3.70
N ILE A 10 -24.24 2.60 4.30
CA ILE A 10 -23.40 3.09 5.43
C ILE A 10 -23.48 2.12 6.62
N ASN A 11 -24.68 1.66 6.98
CA ASN A 11 -24.85 0.73 8.09
C ASN A 11 -24.21 -0.63 7.81
N ARG A 12 -24.33 -1.13 6.58
CA ARG A 12 -23.64 -2.34 6.15
C ARG A 12 -22.12 -2.18 6.27
N LEU A 13 -21.56 -1.08 5.74
CA LEU A 13 -20.13 -0.78 5.84
C LEU A 13 -19.68 -0.72 7.31
N LYS A 14 -20.45 -0.08 8.19
CA LYS A 14 -20.13 0.00 9.62
C LYS A 14 -20.05 -1.37 10.27
N ASN A 15 -20.95 -2.29 9.91
CA ASN A 15 -20.96 -3.67 10.43
C ASN A 15 -19.77 -4.47 9.90
N GLU A 16 -19.50 -4.39 8.60
CA GLU A 16 -18.34 -5.05 7.98
C GLU A 16 -17.01 -4.56 8.59
N LEU A 17 -16.87 -3.25 8.83
CA LEU A 17 -15.72 -2.69 9.53
C LEU A 17 -15.58 -3.21 10.97
N SER A 18 -16.70 -3.39 11.68
CA SER A 18 -16.68 -3.94 13.04
C SER A 18 -16.18 -5.40 13.05
N GLU A 19 -16.55 -6.20 12.04
CA GLU A 19 -16.02 -7.57 11.91
C GLU A 19 -14.52 -7.58 11.61
N LEU A 20 -14.05 -6.67 10.76
CA LEU A 20 -12.61 -6.53 10.49
C LEU A 20 -11.82 -6.08 11.72
N GLU A 21 -12.36 -5.16 12.53
CA GLU A 21 -11.74 -4.71 13.77
C GLU A 21 -11.63 -5.84 14.81
N LYS A 22 -12.61 -6.76 14.85
CA LYS A 22 -12.60 -7.93 15.73
C LYS A 22 -11.51 -8.95 15.39
N MET A 23 -10.97 -8.93 14.17
CA MET A 23 -9.85 -9.79 13.80
C MET A 23 -8.59 -9.53 14.65
N GLY A 24 -8.52 -8.38 15.33
CA GLY A 24 -7.54 -8.17 16.41
C GLY A 24 -6.09 -8.15 15.94
N ILE A 25 -5.83 -7.80 14.67
CA ILE A 25 -4.49 -7.65 14.12
C ILE A 25 -3.74 -6.60 14.94
N LYS A 26 -2.69 -7.04 15.66
CA LYS A 26 -1.90 -6.18 16.53
C LYS A 26 -0.84 -5.45 15.72
N LEU A 27 -0.64 -4.19 16.06
CA LEU A 27 0.51 -3.44 15.58
C LEU A 27 1.77 -4.01 16.23
N GLU A 28 2.73 -4.41 15.40
CA GLU A 28 4.06 -4.83 15.85
C GLU A 28 5.02 -3.64 15.72
N ALA A 29 5.94 -3.50 16.68
CA ALA A 29 7.02 -2.52 16.55
C ALA A 29 7.85 -2.81 15.29
N ALA A 30 8.43 -1.77 14.69
CA ALA A 30 9.32 -1.95 13.56
C ALA A 30 10.50 -2.85 13.95
N ILE A 31 10.82 -3.84 13.12
CA ILE A 31 11.88 -4.83 13.44
C ILE A 31 13.30 -4.21 13.48
N MET A 32 13.44 -3.01 12.93
CA MET A 32 14.65 -2.19 12.99
C MET A 32 14.26 -0.71 12.83
N ASN A 33 15.17 0.20 13.14
CA ASN A 33 15.00 1.64 12.91
C ASN A 33 15.59 2.10 11.57
N ALA A 34 15.35 3.36 11.20
CA ALA A 34 15.82 3.92 9.93
C ALA A 34 17.36 3.91 9.78
N ALA A 35 18.12 4.11 10.85
CA ALA A 35 19.59 4.08 10.81
C ALA A 35 20.12 2.66 10.57
N GLN A 36 19.55 1.66 11.26
CA GLN A 36 19.86 0.24 11.05
C GLN A 36 19.51 -0.19 9.62
N PHE A 37 18.35 0.23 9.11
CA PHE A 37 17.94 -0.05 7.75
C PHE A 37 18.86 0.60 6.72
N SER A 38 19.24 1.87 6.91
CA SER A 38 20.17 2.57 6.01
C SER A 38 21.54 1.90 5.99
N ALA A 39 22.08 1.50 7.15
CA ALA A 39 23.32 0.74 7.23
C ALA A 39 23.21 -0.60 6.50
N LEU A 40 22.08 -1.32 6.64
CA LEU A 40 21.81 -2.56 5.91
C LEU A 40 21.78 -2.31 4.40
N ALA A 41 21.01 -1.34 3.91
CA ALA A 41 20.91 -1.01 2.49
C ALA A 41 22.27 -0.64 1.89
N SER A 42 23.03 0.24 2.56
CA SER A 42 24.37 0.64 2.15
C SER A 42 25.35 -0.55 2.14
N SER A 43 25.28 -1.44 3.14
CA SER A 43 26.11 -2.64 3.17
C SER A 43 25.82 -3.60 2.02
N ILE A 44 24.59 -3.64 1.52
CA ILE A 44 24.23 -4.47 0.37
C ILE A 44 24.75 -3.86 -0.94
N LYS A 45 24.65 -2.53 -1.08
CA LYS A 45 25.16 -1.80 -2.25
C LYS A 45 26.69 -1.79 -2.35
N GLY A 46 27.37 -1.70 -1.21
CA GLY A 46 28.83 -1.55 -1.12
C GLY A 46 29.63 -2.85 -1.30
N VAL A 47 28.98 -4.03 -1.33
CA VAL A 47 29.67 -5.27 -1.69
C VAL A 47 29.63 -5.42 -3.20
N GLU A 48 30.75 -5.13 -3.85
CA GLU A 48 31.02 -5.58 -5.22
C GLU A 48 30.74 -7.08 -5.32
N GLN A 49 29.66 -7.43 -6.05
CA GLN A 49 29.53 -8.60 -6.92
C GLN A 49 30.07 -9.97 -6.47
N LYS A 50 30.20 -10.27 -5.17
CA LYS A 50 30.14 -11.66 -4.69
C LYS A 50 28.68 -12.11 -4.70
N VAL A 51 28.18 -12.29 -5.93
CA VAL A 51 26.92 -12.93 -6.22
C VAL A 51 26.98 -14.30 -5.58
N SER A 52 25.99 -14.66 -4.76
CA SER A 52 25.94 -16.03 -4.24
C SER A 52 25.84 -17.00 -5.41
N GLU A 53 26.44 -18.19 -5.30
CA GLU A 53 26.34 -19.23 -6.33
C GLU A 53 24.87 -19.55 -6.70
N TYR A 54 23.96 -19.33 -5.76
CA TYR A 54 22.53 -19.42 -5.99
C TYR A 54 22.03 -18.37 -7.00
N PHE A 55 22.38 -17.09 -6.83
CA PHE A 55 21.90 -16.04 -7.74
C PHE A 55 22.55 -16.08 -9.12
N SER A 56 23.81 -16.52 -9.22
CA SER A 56 24.45 -16.75 -10.52
C SER A 56 23.74 -17.89 -11.28
N ALA A 57 23.41 -18.99 -10.59
CA ALA A 57 22.65 -20.09 -11.19
C ALA A 57 21.27 -19.65 -11.72
N VAL A 58 20.60 -18.73 -11.01
CA VAL A 58 19.30 -18.17 -11.42
C VAL A 58 19.45 -17.23 -12.62
N CYS A 59 20.42 -16.31 -12.61
CA CYS A 59 20.41 -15.16 -13.53
C CYS A 59 21.42 -15.24 -14.70
N ASP A 60 22.41 -16.13 -14.65
CA ASP A 60 23.47 -16.15 -15.68
C ASP A 60 23.19 -17.16 -16.81
N GLY A 61 22.25 -18.09 -16.59
CA GLY A 61 21.91 -19.15 -17.53
C GLY A 61 21.23 -18.68 -18.82
N LYS A 62 21.02 -19.61 -19.76
CA LYS A 62 20.28 -19.33 -21.01
C LYS A 62 18.81 -18.99 -20.76
N GLU A 63 18.22 -19.57 -19.72
CA GLU A 63 16.84 -19.33 -19.30
C GLU A 63 16.71 -18.21 -18.25
N TYR A 64 17.67 -17.28 -18.22
CA TYR A 64 17.74 -16.23 -17.18
C TYR A 64 16.41 -15.49 -16.99
N TYR A 65 15.72 -15.14 -18.08
CA TYR A 65 14.46 -14.40 -18.01
C TYR A 65 13.42 -15.19 -17.20
N ALA A 66 13.15 -16.44 -17.58
CA ALA A 66 12.18 -17.30 -16.91
C ALA A 66 12.53 -17.53 -15.43
N ASN A 67 13.81 -17.74 -15.14
CA ASN A 67 14.30 -17.95 -13.78
C ASN A 67 14.15 -16.70 -12.90
N ILE A 68 14.49 -15.53 -13.43
CA ILE A 68 14.35 -14.25 -12.73
C ILE A 68 12.85 -13.93 -12.52
N SER A 69 12.00 -14.09 -13.53
CA SER A 69 10.54 -13.90 -13.42
C SER A 69 9.91 -14.87 -12.39
N ALA A 70 10.36 -16.12 -12.35
CA ALA A 70 9.92 -17.08 -11.34
C ALA A 70 10.31 -16.63 -9.92
N TYR A 71 11.54 -16.14 -9.74
CA TYR A 71 12.00 -15.66 -8.44
C TYR A 71 11.31 -14.34 -8.03
N LEU A 72 11.06 -13.43 -8.97
CA LEU A 72 10.23 -12.24 -8.77
C LEU A 72 8.83 -12.61 -8.25
N SER A 73 8.22 -13.64 -8.83
CA SER A 73 6.95 -14.19 -8.36
C SER A 73 7.06 -14.81 -6.97
N GLN A 74 8.18 -15.50 -6.68
CA GLN A 74 8.45 -16.09 -5.38
C GLN A 74 8.62 -15.04 -4.27
N VAL A 75 9.18 -13.87 -4.58
CA VAL A 75 9.26 -12.74 -3.63
C VAL A 75 7.85 -12.33 -3.19
N LEU A 76 6.95 -12.09 -4.14
CA LEU A 76 5.56 -11.72 -3.84
C LEU A 76 4.83 -12.82 -3.06
N GLN A 77 5.05 -14.08 -3.44
CA GLN A 77 4.47 -15.23 -2.74
C GLN A 77 4.99 -15.34 -1.30
N THR A 78 6.28 -15.08 -1.07
CA THR A 78 6.89 -15.11 0.27
C THR A 78 6.29 -14.04 1.16
N ILE A 79 6.13 -12.81 0.65
CA ILE A 79 5.45 -11.73 1.36
C ILE A 79 4.01 -12.17 1.68
N SER A 80 3.28 -12.72 0.70
CA SER A 80 1.91 -13.20 0.91
C SER A 80 1.81 -14.23 2.04
N ILE A 81 2.62 -15.30 1.98
CA ILE A 81 2.60 -16.37 3.00
C ILE A 81 2.96 -15.82 4.38
N LYS A 82 3.97 -14.97 4.47
CA LYS A 82 4.42 -14.40 5.76
C LYS A 82 3.40 -13.41 6.33
N SER A 83 2.73 -12.63 5.49
CA SER A 83 1.62 -11.77 5.90
C SER A 83 0.38 -12.57 6.31
N GLU A 84 0.07 -13.67 5.63
CA GLU A 84 -1.06 -14.55 5.98
C GLU A 84 -0.85 -15.21 7.35
N LYS A 85 0.40 -15.60 7.67
CA LYS A 85 0.77 -16.07 9.02
C LYS A 85 0.56 -15.01 10.11
N LYS A 86 0.48 -13.73 9.73
CA LYS A 86 0.15 -12.60 10.60
C LYS A 86 -1.34 -12.21 10.54
N GLY A 87 -2.17 -13.01 9.88
CA GLY A 87 -3.62 -12.79 9.74
C GLY A 87 -4.01 -11.84 8.62
N ILE A 88 -3.10 -11.52 7.69
CA ILE A 88 -3.34 -10.54 6.62
C ILE A 88 -3.29 -11.21 5.25
N SER A 89 -4.43 -11.25 4.55
CA SER A 89 -4.47 -11.60 3.13
C SER A 89 -4.17 -10.37 2.27
N LEU A 90 -3.10 -10.42 1.47
CA LEU A 90 -2.74 -9.32 0.56
C LEU A 90 -3.84 -9.03 -0.47
N ARG A 91 -4.53 -10.07 -0.94
CA ARG A 91 -5.65 -9.92 -1.88
C ARG A 91 -6.83 -9.18 -1.23
N ALA A 92 -7.16 -9.51 0.02
CA ALA A 92 -8.22 -8.83 0.75
C ALA A 92 -7.83 -7.38 1.08
N ASN A 93 -6.57 -7.16 1.50
CA ASN A 93 -6.03 -5.83 1.75
C ASN A 93 -6.12 -4.94 0.50
N LEU A 94 -5.73 -5.44 -0.68
CA LEU A 94 -5.85 -4.68 -1.93
C LEU A 94 -7.31 -4.28 -2.23
N LYS A 95 -8.27 -5.19 -2.03
CA LYS A 95 -9.70 -4.86 -2.18
C LYS A 95 -10.15 -3.77 -1.19
N LEU A 96 -9.66 -3.81 0.05
CA LEU A 96 -9.94 -2.78 1.05
C LEU A 96 -9.34 -1.42 0.65
N GLN A 97 -8.14 -1.39 0.07
CA GLN A 97 -7.55 -0.15 -0.44
C GLN A 97 -8.40 0.46 -1.57
N VAL A 98 -8.86 -0.36 -2.51
CA VAL A 98 -9.77 0.09 -3.58
C VAL A 98 -11.08 0.63 -3.00
N ALA A 99 -11.65 -0.07 -2.01
CA ALA A 99 -12.85 0.40 -1.32
C ALA A 99 -12.61 1.74 -0.59
N ALA A 100 -11.47 1.91 0.07
CA ALA A 100 -11.10 3.15 0.75
C ALA A 100 -11.01 4.33 -0.22
N LYS A 101 -10.38 4.13 -1.38
CA LYS A 101 -10.34 5.13 -2.44
C LYS A 101 -11.74 5.52 -2.91
N ASN A 102 -12.59 4.54 -3.22
CA ASN A 102 -13.95 4.80 -3.65
C ASN A 102 -14.78 5.55 -2.58
N ILE A 103 -14.63 5.17 -1.30
CA ILE A 103 -15.31 5.86 -0.19
C ILE A 103 -14.83 7.32 -0.08
N LYS A 104 -13.53 7.56 -0.23
CA LYS A 104 -12.95 8.90 -0.22
C LYS A 104 -13.50 9.75 -1.38
N ASP A 105 -13.50 9.22 -2.59
CA ASP A 105 -14.01 9.92 -3.78
C ASP A 105 -15.51 10.28 -3.61
N ILE A 106 -16.33 9.35 -3.11
CA ILE A 106 -17.75 9.59 -2.80
C ILE A 106 -17.90 10.65 -1.70
N THR A 107 -17.06 10.60 -0.67
CA THR A 107 -17.09 11.54 0.45
C THR A 107 -16.77 12.96 -0.02
N GLU A 108 -15.76 13.13 -0.88
CA GLU A 108 -15.40 14.42 -1.48
C GLU A 108 -16.54 15.00 -2.35
N LEU A 109 -17.19 14.15 -3.17
CA LEU A 109 -18.36 14.55 -3.94
C LEU A 109 -19.53 15.00 -3.06
N LEU A 110 -19.81 14.27 -1.97
CA LEU A 110 -20.86 14.62 -1.01
C LEU A 110 -20.53 15.90 -0.23
N GLN A 111 -19.27 16.15 0.10
CA GLN A 111 -18.81 17.40 0.70
C GLN A 111 -19.08 18.59 -0.23
N ALA A 112 -18.70 18.47 -1.51
CA ALA A 112 -18.97 19.49 -2.51
C ALA A 112 -20.47 19.76 -2.66
N GLN A 113 -21.29 18.70 -2.75
CA GLN A 113 -22.75 18.82 -2.84
C GLN A 113 -23.33 19.50 -1.60
N SER A 114 -22.90 19.13 -0.40
CA SER A 114 -23.33 19.73 0.86
C SER A 114 -23.01 21.23 0.93
N ALA A 115 -21.80 21.63 0.50
CA ALA A 115 -21.38 23.02 0.42
C ALA A 115 -22.25 23.83 -0.56
N ILE A 116 -22.53 23.27 -1.74
CA ILE A 116 -23.42 23.87 -2.74
C ILE A 116 -24.84 24.05 -2.16
N MET A 117 -25.40 23.00 -1.57
CA MET A 117 -26.73 23.05 -0.94
C MET A 117 -26.79 24.07 0.19
N GLN A 118 -25.73 24.21 0.99
CA GLN A 118 -25.63 25.22 2.04
C GLN A 118 -25.62 26.65 1.48
N LYS A 119 -24.95 26.88 0.34
CA LYS A 119 -24.95 28.18 -0.35
C LYS A 119 -26.34 28.53 -0.90
N TYR A 120 -27.05 27.58 -1.49
CA TYR A 120 -28.41 27.79 -2.02
C TYR A 120 -29.48 27.88 -0.92
N LYS A 121 -29.34 27.15 0.18
CA LYS A 121 -30.23 27.29 1.35
C LYS A 121 -30.23 28.72 1.91
N ARG A 122 -29.08 29.40 1.93
CA ARG A 122 -29.03 30.83 2.32
C ARG A 122 -29.90 31.74 1.43
N ARG A 123 -30.29 31.28 0.25
CA ARG A 123 -31.13 31.99 -0.72
C ARG A 123 -32.57 31.47 -0.80
N SER A 124 -32.89 30.33 -0.16
CA SER A 124 -34.19 29.64 -0.23
C SER A 124 -34.95 29.77 1.09
N LEU A 125 -36.25 30.10 1.02
CA LEU A 125 -37.15 30.23 2.17
C LEU A 125 -37.86 28.90 2.57
N PHE A 126 -37.57 27.79 1.89
CA PHE A 126 -38.36 26.55 2.03
C PHE A 126 -37.78 25.54 3.04
N ASN A 127 -38.65 25.00 3.91
CA ASN A 127 -38.29 24.09 5.01
C ASN A 127 -37.82 22.70 4.53
N LYS A 128 -38.23 22.24 3.32
CA LYS A 128 -37.82 20.96 2.73
C LYS A 128 -36.32 20.91 2.37
N ASP A 129 -35.71 22.06 2.06
CA ASP A 129 -34.26 22.13 1.77
C ASP A 129 -33.43 21.98 3.05
N ALA A 130 -33.99 22.39 4.20
CA ALA A 130 -33.33 22.28 5.50
C ALA A 130 -33.25 20.82 5.99
N SER A 131 -34.32 20.04 5.85
CA SER A 131 -34.34 18.62 6.25
C SER A 131 -33.42 17.77 5.37
N ARG A 132 -33.43 17.99 4.06
CA ARG A 132 -32.54 17.31 3.12
C ARG A 132 -31.07 17.63 3.38
N LEU A 133 -30.73 18.90 3.64
CA LEU A 133 -29.35 19.28 4.00
C LEU A 133 -28.90 18.62 5.30
N ARG A 134 -29.77 18.52 6.32
CA ARG A 134 -29.44 17.80 7.56
C ARG A 134 -29.15 16.32 7.28
N ALA A 135 -29.99 15.64 6.48
CA ALA A 135 -29.77 14.24 6.13
C ALA A 135 -28.42 14.01 5.43
N VAL A 136 -28.08 14.86 4.44
CA VAL A 136 -26.78 14.79 3.74
C VAL A 136 -25.61 15.02 4.70
N LYS A 137 -25.71 15.98 5.62
CA LYS A 137 -24.67 16.23 6.64
C LYS A 137 -24.49 15.04 7.59
N THR A 138 -25.59 14.40 8.00
CA THR A 138 -25.53 13.20 8.84
C THR A 138 -24.82 12.06 8.11
N GLN A 139 -25.22 11.77 6.86
CA GLN A 139 -24.59 10.72 6.05
C GLN A 139 -23.10 11.00 5.81
N LEU A 140 -22.74 12.25 5.53
CA LEU A 140 -21.35 12.66 5.37
C LEU A 140 -20.54 12.42 6.65
N ALA A 141 -21.09 12.77 7.82
CA ALA A 141 -20.42 12.53 9.09
C ALA A 141 -20.22 11.04 9.39
N GLU A 142 -21.18 10.19 9.01
CA GLU A 142 -21.05 8.74 9.15
C GLU A 142 -20.02 8.14 8.18
N LEU A 143 -20.00 8.59 6.92
CA LEU A 143 -18.99 8.18 5.94
C LEU A 143 -17.58 8.57 6.36
N LEU A 144 -17.38 9.80 6.85
CA LEU A 144 -16.08 10.24 7.37
C LEU A 144 -15.59 9.39 8.55
N LYS A 145 -16.50 8.97 9.44
CA LYS A 145 -16.17 8.04 10.54
C LYS A 145 -15.79 6.65 10.00
N ALA A 146 -16.54 6.14 9.02
CA ALA A 146 -16.23 4.85 8.41
C ALA A 146 -14.89 4.87 7.66
N GLN A 147 -14.61 5.97 6.94
CA GLN A 147 -13.33 6.20 6.27
C GLN A 147 -12.17 6.19 7.27
N ALA A 148 -12.27 6.95 8.37
CA ALA A 148 -11.22 6.98 9.39
C ALA A 148 -10.96 5.61 10.03
N ARG A 149 -12.01 4.79 10.23
CA ARG A 149 -11.88 3.40 10.70
C ARG A 149 -11.16 2.53 9.68
N LEU A 150 -11.55 2.62 8.41
CA LEU A 150 -10.92 1.87 7.31
C LEU A 150 -9.44 2.26 7.14
N ASP A 151 -9.11 3.55 7.18
CA ASP A 151 -7.74 4.04 7.11
C ASP A 151 -6.89 3.49 8.26
N LYS A 152 -7.44 3.41 9.47
CA LYS A 152 -6.75 2.79 10.62
C LYS A 152 -6.49 1.30 10.40
N ILE A 153 -7.45 0.55 9.86
CA ILE A 153 -7.28 -0.88 9.53
C ILE A 153 -6.19 -1.05 8.48
N LEU A 154 -6.27 -0.29 7.38
CA LEU A 154 -5.30 -0.34 6.29
C LEU A 154 -3.90 0.03 6.76
N LYS A 155 -3.76 1.09 7.56
CA LYS A 155 -2.48 1.49 8.15
C LYS A 155 -1.90 0.40 9.03
N THR A 156 -2.71 -0.22 9.89
CA THR A 156 -2.25 -1.32 10.77
C THR A 156 -1.77 -2.51 9.94
N GLN A 157 -2.54 -2.92 8.93
CA GLN A 157 -2.17 -4.01 8.04
C GLN A 157 -0.90 -3.69 7.24
N ALA A 158 -0.79 -2.48 6.69
CA ALA A 158 0.37 -2.04 5.94
C ALA A 158 1.64 -1.99 6.80
N SER A 159 1.56 -1.59 8.08
CA SER A 159 2.70 -1.65 9.00
C SER A 159 3.19 -3.09 9.22
N VAL A 160 2.27 -4.05 9.40
CA VAL A 160 2.64 -5.47 9.54
C VAL A 160 3.24 -6.02 8.25
N ILE A 161 2.65 -5.72 7.09
CA ILE A 161 3.21 -6.11 5.79
C ILE A 161 4.61 -5.49 5.59
N SER A 162 4.79 -4.24 5.99
CA SER A 162 6.08 -3.55 5.91
C SER A 162 7.15 -4.23 6.76
N ASN A 163 6.80 -4.69 7.97
CA ASN A 163 7.71 -5.49 8.80
C ASN A 163 8.09 -6.83 8.15
N VAL A 164 7.14 -7.51 7.50
CA VAL A 164 7.44 -8.71 6.71
C VAL A 164 8.45 -8.38 5.61
N ILE A 165 8.23 -7.30 4.86
CA ILE A 165 9.14 -6.89 3.77
C ILE A 165 10.52 -6.51 4.31
N LEU A 166 10.60 -5.78 5.43
CA LEU A 166 11.86 -5.45 6.09
C LEU A 166 12.65 -6.70 6.50
N GLY A 167 11.97 -7.76 6.95
CA GLY A 167 12.58 -9.04 7.30
C GLY A 167 13.22 -9.74 6.10
N GLU A 168 12.59 -9.63 4.93
CA GLU A 168 13.09 -10.23 3.68
C GLU A 168 14.03 -9.30 2.90
N PHE A 169 14.16 -8.05 3.32
CA PHE A 169 14.77 -6.98 2.53
C PHE A 169 16.17 -7.35 2.04
N LYS A 170 17.01 -7.93 2.89
CA LYS A 170 18.39 -8.27 2.52
C LYS A 170 18.48 -9.19 1.31
N ILE A 171 17.67 -10.25 1.28
CA ILE A 171 17.71 -11.25 0.20
C ILE A 171 17.05 -10.69 -1.05
N MET A 172 15.85 -10.12 -0.89
CA MET A 172 15.09 -9.51 -1.96
C MET A 172 15.87 -8.39 -2.67
N TYR A 173 16.47 -7.49 -1.90
CA TYR A 173 17.19 -6.33 -2.44
C TYR A 173 18.47 -6.73 -3.18
N LYS A 174 19.20 -7.72 -2.67
CA LYS A 174 20.34 -8.32 -3.39
C LYS A 174 19.92 -8.92 -4.73
N PHE A 175 18.83 -9.68 -4.73
CA PHE A 175 18.28 -10.26 -5.94
C PHE A 175 17.88 -9.17 -6.95
N PHE A 176 17.15 -8.13 -6.54
CA PHE A 176 16.76 -7.05 -7.43
C PHE A 176 17.95 -6.31 -8.03
N LEU A 177 18.97 -5.98 -7.22
CA LEU A 177 20.21 -5.37 -7.73
C LEU A 177 20.86 -6.25 -8.81
N TYR A 178 20.92 -7.56 -8.58
CA TYR A 178 21.53 -8.48 -9.54
C TYR A 178 20.68 -8.67 -10.80
N ALA A 179 19.38 -8.80 -10.66
CA ALA A 179 18.45 -8.90 -11.78
C ALA A 179 18.51 -7.63 -12.66
N VAL A 180 18.57 -6.44 -12.05
CA VAL A 180 18.75 -5.17 -12.78
C VAL A 180 20.09 -5.14 -13.49
N PHE A 181 21.18 -5.57 -12.83
CA PHE A 181 22.49 -5.65 -13.48
C PHE A 181 22.47 -6.55 -14.71
N ILE A 182 21.86 -7.74 -14.63
CA ILE A 182 21.77 -8.69 -15.74
C ILE A 182 20.91 -8.12 -16.87
N ALA A 183 19.74 -7.57 -16.53
CA ALA A 183 18.83 -6.97 -17.50
C ALA A 183 19.51 -5.80 -18.24
N LYS A 184 20.27 -4.94 -17.55
CA LYS A 184 21.07 -3.89 -18.19
C LYS A 184 22.18 -4.45 -19.07
N LYS A 185 22.94 -5.43 -18.58
CA LYS A 185 24.04 -6.06 -19.34
C LYS A 185 23.55 -6.70 -20.64
N ARG A 186 22.29 -7.12 -20.69
CA ARG A 186 21.66 -7.78 -21.84
C ARG A 186 20.72 -6.86 -22.63
N ASP A 187 20.59 -5.59 -22.25
CA ASP A 187 19.61 -4.64 -22.80
C ASP A 187 18.16 -5.16 -22.82
N ASP A 188 17.77 -5.88 -21.76
CA ASP A 188 16.46 -6.52 -21.62
C ASP A 188 15.44 -5.60 -20.94
N GLN A 189 14.84 -4.71 -21.73
CA GLN A 189 13.84 -3.76 -21.25
C GLN A 189 12.58 -4.41 -20.66
N LEU A 190 12.22 -5.61 -21.14
CA LEU A 190 11.06 -6.32 -20.62
C LEU A 190 11.31 -6.78 -19.18
N LEU A 191 12.49 -7.34 -18.93
CA LEU A 191 12.89 -7.76 -17.58
C LEU A 191 12.99 -6.57 -16.63
N LEU A 192 13.56 -5.46 -17.09
CA LEU A 192 13.59 -4.21 -16.32
C LEU A 192 12.18 -3.76 -15.92
N ALA A 193 11.21 -3.77 -16.85
CA ALA A 193 9.82 -3.43 -16.58
C ALA A 193 9.15 -4.39 -15.60
N GLU A 194 9.46 -5.69 -15.66
CA GLU A 194 8.94 -6.69 -14.73
C GLU A 194 9.45 -6.45 -13.29
N ILE A 195 10.75 -6.15 -13.13
CA ILE A 195 11.34 -5.80 -11.84
C ILE A 195 10.66 -4.54 -11.26
N ILE A 196 10.50 -3.48 -12.07
CA ILE A 196 9.80 -2.26 -11.65
C ILE A 196 8.37 -2.57 -11.20
N SER A 197 7.64 -3.37 -11.98
CA SER A 197 6.26 -3.78 -11.64
C SER A 197 6.19 -4.47 -10.27
N VAL A 198 7.17 -5.31 -9.94
CA VAL A 198 7.26 -5.97 -8.63
C VAL A 198 7.59 -4.97 -7.52
N CYS A 199 8.56 -4.07 -7.74
CA CYS A 199 8.87 -3.01 -6.77
C CYS A 199 7.66 -2.10 -6.50
N ASP A 200 6.91 -1.72 -7.54
CA ASP A 200 5.70 -0.90 -7.43
C ASP A 200 4.59 -1.62 -6.67
N LYS A 201 4.39 -2.93 -6.92
CA LYS A 201 3.43 -3.76 -6.15
C LYS A 201 3.80 -3.79 -4.66
N ILE A 202 5.08 -3.97 -4.34
CA ILE A 202 5.55 -3.98 -2.94
C ILE A 202 5.36 -2.60 -2.31
N ALA A 203 5.71 -1.52 -3.02
CA ALA A 203 5.51 -0.16 -2.54
C ALA A 203 4.02 0.16 -2.27
N ALA A 204 3.11 -0.29 -3.13
CA ALA A 204 1.67 -0.14 -2.94
C ALA A 204 1.13 -0.89 -1.70
N MET A 205 1.77 -2.00 -1.30
CA MET A 205 1.41 -2.69 -0.05
C MET A 205 1.81 -1.89 1.20
N ILE A 206 2.84 -1.05 1.10
CA ILE A 206 3.37 -0.22 2.18
C ILE A 206 2.65 1.14 2.26
N GLU A 207 2.21 1.67 1.12
CA GLU A 207 1.64 3.01 0.98
C GLU A 207 0.63 3.43 2.07
N PRO A 208 -0.32 2.59 2.52
CA PRO A 208 -1.29 2.99 3.54
C PRO A 208 -0.69 3.40 4.89
N VAL A 209 0.57 3.05 5.18
CA VAL A 209 1.30 3.56 6.36
C VAL A 209 1.32 5.10 6.39
N PHE A 210 1.45 5.72 5.22
CA PHE A 210 1.69 7.16 5.05
C PHE A 210 0.42 8.02 5.05
N GLY A 211 -0.77 7.43 5.22
CA GLY A 211 -2.05 8.14 5.13
C GLY A 211 -2.31 9.19 6.24
N GLY A 212 -1.38 9.40 7.17
CA GLY A 212 -1.51 10.41 8.24
C GLY A 212 -0.83 11.74 7.88
N GLN A 213 -1.35 12.85 8.41
CA GLN A 213 -0.77 14.19 8.19
C GLN A 213 0.59 14.42 8.88
N SER A 214 0.95 13.61 9.88
CA SER A 214 2.21 13.72 10.61
C SER A 214 3.06 12.46 10.43
N LEU A 215 4.26 12.65 9.91
CA LEU A 215 5.26 11.60 9.82
C LEU A 215 5.80 11.29 11.22
N LYS A 216 5.57 10.09 11.72
CA LYS A 216 6.13 9.69 13.02
C LYS A 216 7.53 9.12 12.85
N THR A 217 8.40 9.32 13.85
CA THR A 217 9.81 8.86 13.80
C THR A 217 9.93 7.35 13.57
N ASP A 218 9.01 6.56 14.14
CA ASP A 218 8.92 5.11 13.94
C ASP A 218 8.40 4.72 12.54
N GLU A 219 7.83 5.65 11.79
CA GLU A 219 7.37 5.44 10.41
C GLU A 219 8.44 5.80 9.36
N LEU A 220 9.51 6.53 9.74
CA LEU A 220 10.60 6.93 8.84
C LEU A 220 11.19 5.72 8.08
N ILE A 221 11.33 4.58 8.74
CA ILE A 221 11.89 3.38 8.13
C ILE A 221 11.09 2.94 6.88
N TYR A 222 9.77 3.08 6.89
CA TYR A 222 8.93 2.69 5.77
C TYR A 222 9.10 3.64 4.58
N TYR A 223 9.37 4.93 4.84
CA TYR A 223 9.76 5.87 3.79
C TYR A 223 11.10 5.49 3.16
N TYR A 224 12.11 5.12 3.96
CA TYR A 224 13.39 4.65 3.44
C TYR A 224 13.24 3.35 2.64
N LEU A 225 12.39 2.42 3.09
CA LEU A 225 12.10 1.20 2.34
C LEU A 225 11.49 1.51 0.97
N VAL A 226 10.48 2.37 0.91
CA VAL A 226 9.86 2.78 -0.36
C VAL A 226 10.83 3.57 -1.23
N TYR A 227 11.68 4.41 -0.63
CA TYR A 227 12.76 5.10 -1.34
C TYR A 227 13.71 4.11 -2.01
N GLU A 228 14.17 3.07 -1.30
CA GLU A 228 15.05 2.05 -1.86
C GLU A 228 14.39 1.25 -2.99
N LEU A 229 13.11 0.90 -2.85
CA LEU A 229 12.35 0.20 -3.90
C LEU A 229 12.15 1.09 -5.15
N ARG A 230 11.85 2.38 -4.95
CA ARG A 230 11.72 3.34 -6.06
C ARG A 230 13.06 3.72 -6.67
N GLY A 231 14.16 3.60 -5.91
CA GLY A 231 15.52 3.84 -6.38
C GLY A 231 15.91 2.95 -7.55
N PHE A 232 15.36 1.73 -7.64
CA PHE A 232 15.52 0.90 -8.84
C PHE A 232 15.04 1.65 -10.07
N LYS A 233 13.85 2.27 -10.04
CA LYS A 233 13.26 3.02 -11.17
C LYS A 233 14.20 4.13 -11.68
N ALA A 234 14.89 4.82 -10.77
CA ALA A 234 15.83 5.88 -11.12
C ALA A 234 17.10 5.32 -11.81
N ASN A 235 17.53 4.12 -11.43
CA ASN A 235 18.71 3.47 -12.00
C ASN A 235 18.48 2.92 -13.42
N PHE A 236 17.27 2.96 -14.00
CA PHE A 236 17.01 2.46 -15.37
C PHE A 236 17.27 3.50 -16.48
N ILE A 237 17.49 4.78 -16.14
CA ILE A 237 17.58 5.87 -17.12
C ILE A 237 19.02 6.17 -17.59
N ASP A 238 20.02 5.44 -17.06
CA ASP A 238 21.41 5.49 -17.54
C ASP A 238 21.74 4.33 -18.49
#